data_AF-A0AAD4X5U7-F1
#
_entry.id   AF-A0AAD4X5U7-F1
#
_cell.length_a   1.000
_cell.length_b   1.000
_cell.length_c   1.000
_cell.angle_alpha   90.00
_cell.angle_beta   90.00
_cell.angle_gamma   90.00
#
_symmetry.space_group_name_H-M   'P 1'
#
loop_
_entity.id
_entity.type
_entity.pdbx_description
1 polymer ?
#
loop_
_entity_poly.entity_id
_entity_poly.type
_entity_poly.pdbx_seq_one_letter_code
_entity_poly.pdbx_strand_id
1 'polypeptide(L)'
;MAQRLEKSKNKTEELKSLSENLKTLAKEREKEVEPEKLKIKDAIEKENRKEMRTCARNMVRMRQEVTNYRQTSHRLDSIVDYFDKEPEQSVVFSFIPTIVESIVSSLATGSSKKLVSTMDEIEKRYFNVEVVSKFKYSSITENRPVFMSEEEKVSNLIQKVADECKLKVSVRLEHSPGASPTIRNEVKWFDDSQVKTKTTSRFNIFACFSYEFLVFA
;
A
#
# COMPACT_ATOMS: atom_id res chain seq x y z
N MET A 1 0.39 -17.02 37.71
CA MET A 1 -0.14 -15.74 37.15
C MET A 1 0.88 -15.09 36.21
N ALA A 2 2.09 -14.76 36.67
CA ALA A 2 3.12 -14.09 35.86
C ALA A 2 3.49 -14.80 34.53
N GLN A 3 3.61 -16.13 34.51
CA GLN A 3 3.93 -16.87 33.27
C GLN A 3 2.82 -16.83 32.21
N ARG A 4 1.55 -16.65 32.61
CA ARG A 4 0.43 -16.51 31.66
C ARG A 4 0.41 -15.10 31.05
N LEU A 5 0.77 -14.10 31.85
CA LEU A 5 0.90 -12.69 31.47
C LEU A 5 1.98 -12.49 30.40
N GLU A 6 3.13 -13.13 30.58
CA GLU A 6 4.21 -13.08 29.59
C GLU A 6 3.80 -13.72 28.26
N LYS A 7 3.09 -14.85 28.34
CA LYS A 7 2.63 -15.57 27.14
C LYS A 7 1.55 -14.81 26.36
N SER A 8 0.66 -14.05 27.02
CA SER A 8 -0.33 -13.21 26.31
C SER A 8 0.33 -12.03 25.61
N LYS A 9 1.28 -11.36 26.27
CA LYS A 9 2.03 -10.24 25.69
C LYS A 9 2.84 -10.66 24.46
N ASN A 10 3.55 -11.79 24.54
CA ASN A 10 4.32 -12.30 23.40
C ASN A 10 3.46 -12.56 22.16
N LYS A 11 2.22 -13.04 22.34
CA LYS A 11 1.30 -13.27 21.22
C LYS A 11 0.84 -11.98 20.54
N THR A 12 0.58 -10.94 21.32
CA THR A 12 0.22 -9.62 20.76
C THR A 12 1.40 -9.01 20.02
N GLU A 13 2.63 -9.23 20.51
CA GLU A 13 3.86 -8.83 19.82
C GLU A 13 4.06 -9.56 18.47
N GLU A 14 3.74 -10.85 18.38
CA GLU A 14 3.76 -11.60 17.12
C GLU A 14 2.82 -10.97 16.07
N LEU A 15 1.61 -10.61 16.47
CA LEU A 15 0.63 -9.96 15.58
C LEU A 15 1.11 -8.57 15.13
N LYS A 16 1.72 -7.80 16.05
CA LYS A 16 2.31 -6.50 15.75
C LYS A 16 3.48 -6.62 14.77
N SER A 17 4.38 -7.57 14.99
CA SER A 17 5.50 -7.85 14.09
C SER A 17 5.00 -8.22 12.70
N LEU A 18 3.96 -9.04 12.61
CA LEU A 18 3.33 -9.40 11.33
C LEU A 18 2.76 -8.18 10.59
N SER A 19 2.11 -7.25 11.31
CA SER A 19 1.63 -6.00 10.73
C SER A 19 2.78 -5.16 10.18
N GLU A 20 3.87 -4.99 10.93
CA GLU A 20 5.05 -4.23 10.48
C GLU A 20 5.74 -4.88 9.27
N ASN A 21 5.78 -6.22 9.22
CA ASN A 21 6.26 -6.96 8.05
C ASN A 21 5.39 -6.67 6.82
N LEU A 22 4.07 -6.65 6.97
CA LEU A 22 3.14 -6.28 5.89
C LEU A 22 3.32 -4.83 5.42
N LYS A 23 3.56 -3.87 6.33
CA LYS A 23 3.86 -2.48 5.98
C LYS A 23 5.16 -2.38 5.20
N THR A 24 6.17 -3.13 5.60
CA THR A 24 7.47 -3.17 4.92
C THR A 24 7.32 -3.75 3.51
N LEU A 25 6.64 -4.89 3.37
CA LEU A 25 6.32 -5.47 2.05
C LEU A 25 5.52 -4.50 1.18
N ALA A 26 4.54 -3.78 1.74
CA ALA A 26 3.78 -2.78 1.00
C ALA A 26 4.68 -1.62 0.50
N LYS A 27 5.63 -1.15 1.32
CA LYS A 27 6.60 -0.11 0.93
C LYS A 27 7.59 -0.60 -0.13
N GLU A 28 8.04 -1.85 -0.04
CA GLU A 28 8.91 -2.44 -1.05
C GLU A 28 8.21 -2.53 -2.40
N ARG A 29 6.97 -3.04 -2.43
CA ARG A 29 6.17 -3.10 -3.65
C ARG A 29 5.82 -1.73 -4.20
N GLU A 30 5.66 -0.71 -3.35
CA GLU A 30 5.46 0.67 -3.80
C GLU A 30 6.72 1.23 -4.49
N LYS A 31 7.92 0.93 -4.00
CA LYS A 31 9.16 1.32 -4.68
C LYS A 31 9.28 0.69 -6.07
N GLU A 32 8.77 -0.52 -6.26
CA GLU A 32 8.71 -1.18 -7.57
C GLU A 32 7.67 -0.55 -8.52
N VAL A 33 6.71 0.24 -8.01
CA VAL A 33 5.71 0.95 -8.83
C VAL A 33 6.29 2.23 -9.45
N GLU A 34 7.23 2.90 -8.79
CA GLU A 34 7.88 4.12 -9.29
C GLU A 34 8.58 3.96 -10.66
N PRO A 35 9.37 2.90 -10.94
CA PRO A 35 9.96 2.71 -12.26
C PRO A 35 8.90 2.47 -13.35
N GLU A 36 7.76 1.85 -13.01
CA GLU A 36 6.65 1.68 -13.94
C GLU A 36 6.00 3.03 -14.28
N LYS A 37 5.90 3.95 -13.30
CA LYS A 37 5.47 5.34 -13.56
C LYS A 37 6.41 6.05 -14.54
N LEU A 38 7.72 5.84 -14.43
CA LEU A 38 8.70 6.41 -15.37
C LEU A 38 8.50 5.86 -16.78
N LYS A 39 8.32 4.55 -16.92
CA LYS A 39 8.02 3.94 -18.23
C LYS A 39 6.74 4.48 -18.86
N ILE A 40 5.69 4.78 -18.08
CA ILE A 40 4.48 5.44 -18.61
C ILE A 40 4.83 6.83 -19.14
N LYS A 41 5.66 7.60 -18.43
CA LYS A 41 6.09 8.94 -18.88
C LYS A 41 6.90 8.84 -20.18
N ASP A 42 7.85 7.92 -20.27
CA ASP A 42 8.67 7.73 -21.46
C ASP A 42 7.81 7.26 -22.65
N ALA A 43 6.79 6.44 -22.40
CA ALA A 43 5.84 6.00 -23.43
C ALA A 43 4.89 7.12 -23.89
N ILE A 44 4.59 8.10 -23.03
CA ILE A 44 3.85 9.32 -23.40
C ILE A 44 4.71 10.19 -24.31
N GLU A 45 5.99 10.40 -23.99
CA GLU A 45 6.92 11.17 -24.83
C GLU A 45 7.10 10.56 -26.23
N LYS A 46 7.06 9.23 -26.33
CA LYS A 46 7.16 8.48 -27.59
C LYS A 46 5.81 8.26 -28.29
N GLU A 47 4.70 8.74 -27.72
CA GLU A 47 3.31 8.52 -28.19
C GLU A 47 2.93 7.04 -28.45
N ASN A 48 3.59 6.09 -27.77
CA ASN A 48 3.32 4.66 -27.95
C ASN A 48 2.10 4.19 -27.14
N ARG A 49 0.91 4.26 -27.74
CA ARG A 49 -0.36 3.89 -27.09
C ARG A 49 -0.42 2.45 -26.55
N LYS A 50 0.26 1.49 -27.20
CA LYS A 50 0.24 0.09 -26.77
C LYS A 50 1.11 -0.12 -25.52
N GLU A 51 2.28 0.50 -25.49
CA GLU A 51 3.19 0.45 -24.35
C GLU A 51 2.62 1.19 -23.14
N MET A 52 2.03 2.37 -23.35
CA MET A 52 1.30 3.12 -22.31
C MET A 52 0.21 2.28 -21.65
N ARG A 53 -0.66 1.63 -22.43
CA ARG A 53 -1.73 0.78 -21.89
C ARG A 53 -1.21 -0.44 -21.14
N THR A 54 -0.15 -1.06 -21.64
CA THR A 54 0.45 -2.25 -21.02
C THR A 54 1.08 -1.90 -19.67
N CYS A 55 1.87 -0.82 -19.65
CA CYS A 55 2.54 -0.31 -18.47
C CYS A 55 1.53 0.19 -17.41
N ALA A 56 0.49 0.92 -17.84
CA ALA A 56 -0.60 1.35 -16.97
C ALA A 56 -1.38 0.16 -16.38
N ARG A 57 -1.67 -0.89 -17.16
CA ARG A 57 -2.33 -2.10 -16.64
C ARG A 57 -1.49 -2.79 -15.57
N ASN A 58 -0.18 -2.92 -15.80
CA ASN A 58 0.73 -3.49 -14.83
C ASN A 58 0.81 -2.62 -13.55
N MET A 59 0.88 -1.30 -13.71
CA MET A 59 0.88 -0.37 -12.58
C MET A 59 -0.41 -0.45 -11.74
N VAL A 60 -1.58 -0.56 -12.37
CA VAL A 60 -2.87 -0.76 -11.67
C VAL A 60 -2.83 -2.06 -10.85
N ARG A 61 -2.34 -3.15 -11.44
CA ARG A 61 -2.20 -4.44 -10.75
C ARG A 61 -1.30 -4.32 -9.52
N MET A 62 -0.12 -3.72 -9.67
CA MET A 62 0.84 -3.55 -8.56
C MET A 62 0.29 -2.63 -7.47
N ARG A 63 -0.37 -1.53 -7.84
CA ARG A 63 -1.03 -0.63 -6.86
C ARG A 63 -2.14 -1.35 -6.09
N GLN A 64 -2.93 -2.17 -6.75
CA GLN A 64 -3.97 -2.96 -6.07
C GLN A 64 -3.35 -3.93 -5.07
N GLU A 65 -2.23 -4.55 -5.42
CA GLU A 65 -1.49 -5.42 -4.51
C GLU A 65 -0.96 -4.65 -3.28
N VAL A 66 -0.38 -3.46 -3.46
CA VAL A 66 0.04 -2.58 -2.36
C VAL A 66 -1.14 -2.21 -1.46
N THR A 67 -2.29 -1.84 -2.05
CA THR A 67 -3.52 -1.53 -1.30
C THR A 67 -3.97 -2.72 -0.46
N ASN A 68 -3.93 -3.94 -1.00
CA ASN A 68 -4.35 -5.15 -0.29
C ASN A 68 -3.46 -5.42 0.96
N TYR A 69 -2.13 -5.26 0.83
CA TYR A 69 -1.21 -5.40 1.96
C TYR A 69 -1.45 -4.32 3.03
N ARG A 70 -1.60 -3.06 2.61
CA ARG A 70 -1.88 -1.94 3.53
C ARG A 70 -3.19 -2.14 4.28
N GLN A 71 -4.25 -2.49 3.58
CA GLN A 71 -5.56 -2.72 4.20
C GLN A 71 -5.48 -3.83 5.25
N THR A 72 -4.80 -4.93 4.93
CA THR A 72 -4.63 -6.02 5.89
C THR A 72 -3.80 -5.58 7.09
N SER A 73 -2.72 -4.83 6.89
CA SER A 73 -1.91 -4.28 7.98
C SER A 73 -2.72 -3.34 8.89
N HIS A 74 -3.48 -2.39 8.33
CA HIS A 74 -4.31 -1.48 9.14
C HIS A 74 -5.36 -2.23 9.96
N ARG A 75 -5.95 -3.29 9.40
CA ARG A 75 -6.89 -4.15 10.12
C ARG A 75 -6.19 -4.91 11.26
N LEU A 76 -4.98 -5.40 11.05
CA LEU A 76 -4.19 -6.06 12.10
C LEU A 76 -3.81 -5.09 13.21
N ASP A 77 -3.38 -3.87 12.88
CA ASP A 77 -3.11 -2.82 13.88
C ASP A 77 -4.36 -2.54 14.73
N SER A 78 -5.54 -2.46 14.10
CA SER A 78 -6.81 -2.27 14.80
C SER A 78 -7.15 -3.43 15.74
N ILE A 79 -6.79 -4.66 15.35
CA ILE A 79 -6.97 -5.85 16.17
C ILE A 79 -5.97 -5.84 17.34
N VAL A 80 -4.72 -5.42 17.13
CA VAL A 80 -3.74 -5.24 18.21
C VAL A 80 -4.25 -4.21 19.23
N ASP A 81 -4.71 -3.05 18.77
CA ASP A 81 -5.28 -1.99 19.63
C ASP A 81 -6.50 -2.45 20.44
N TYR A 82 -7.25 -3.42 19.91
CA TYR A 82 -8.35 -4.06 20.63
C TYR A 82 -7.85 -4.98 21.72
N PHE A 83 -6.91 -5.88 21.38
CA PHE A 83 -6.32 -6.78 22.35
C PHE A 83 -5.61 -6.05 23.48
N ASP A 84 -4.93 -4.94 23.19
CA ASP A 84 -4.27 -4.12 24.21
C ASP A 84 -5.25 -3.49 25.22
N LYS A 85 -6.52 -3.31 24.84
CA LYS A 85 -7.59 -2.76 25.70
C LYS A 85 -8.40 -3.84 26.41
N GLU A 86 -8.40 -5.06 25.90
CA GLU A 86 -9.10 -6.20 26.48
C GLU A 86 -8.34 -6.79 27.67
N PRO A 87 -9.03 -7.34 28.68
CA PRO A 87 -8.36 -8.00 29.79
C PRO A 87 -7.60 -9.23 29.28
N GLU A 88 -6.33 -9.39 29.66
CA GLU A 88 -5.42 -10.46 29.21
C GLU A 88 -5.93 -11.90 29.44
N GLN A 89 -6.97 -12.07 30.28
CA GLN A 89 -7.62 -13.36 30.56
C GLN A 89 -8.79 -13.67 29.61
N SER A 90 -9.09 -12.79 28.66
CA SER A 90 -10.19 -12.97 27.71
C SER A 90 -9.93 -14.15 26.77
N VAL A 91 -10.98 -14.91 26.47
CA VAL A 91 -10.92 -16.07 25.56
C VAL A 91 -10.41 -15.66 24.18
N VAL A 92 -10.57 -14.40 23.80
CA VAL A 92 -10.15 -13.88 22.49
C VAL A 92 -8.62 -13.98 22.28
N PHE A 93 -7.81 -13.93 23.35
CA PHE A 93 -6.35 -14.14 23.28
C PHE A 93 -5.93 -15.56 22.89
N SER A 94 -6.85 -16.54 22.95
CA SER A 94 -6.59 -17.89 22.46
C SER A 94 -6.57 -17.98 20.93
N PHE A 95 -7.21 -17.03 20.24
CA PHE A 95 -7.34 -17.03 18.78
C PHE A 95 -6.15 -16.37 18.06
N ILE A 96 -5.40 -15.51 18.74
CA ILE A 96 -4.26 -14.77 18.15
C ILE A 96 -3.26 -15.68 17.41
N PRO A 97 -2.80 -16.81 17.99
CA PRO A 97 -1.84 -17.68 17.29
C PRO A 97 -2.40 -18.24 15.98
N THR A 98 -3.69 -18.64 15.97
CA THR A 98 -4.36 -19.17 14.77
C THR A 98 -4.55 -18.09 13.70
N ILE A 99 -4.81 -16.85 14.12
CA ILE A 99 -4.89 -15.68 13.23
C ILE A 99 -3.53 -15.43 12.56
N VAL A 100 -2.45 -15.38 13.36
CA VAL A 100 -1.08 -15.17 12.86
C VAL A 100 -0.70 -16.27 11.86
N GLU A 101 -0.94 -17.54 12.21
CA GLU A 101 -0.63 -18.68 11.34
C GLU A 101 -1.40 -18.64 10.02
N SER A 102 -2.70 -18.31 10.06
CA SER A 102 -3.54 -18.21 8.86
C SER A 102 -3.04 -17.12 7.92
N ILE A 103 -2.62 -15.98 8.47
CA ILE A 103 -2.08 -14.87 7.67
C ILE A 103 -0.71 -15.21 7.12
N VAL A 104 0.20 -15.78 7.91
CA VAL A 104 1.52 -16.23 7.46
C VAL A 104 1.40 -17.28 6.34
N SER A 105 0.47 -18.22 6.48
CA SER A 105 0.16 -19.21 5.43
C SER A 105 -0.37 -18.53 4.16
N SER A 106 -1.27 -17.56 4.29
CA SER A 106 -1.77 -16.80 3.14
C SER A 106 -0.66 -15.99 2.45
N LEU A 107 0.30 -15.45 3.19
CA LEU A 107 1.47 -14.74 2.67
C LEU A 107 2.42 -15.66 1.92
N ALA A 108 2.63 -16.89 2.40
CA ALA A 108 3.44 -17.88 1.71
C ALA A 108 2.88 -18.24 0.32
N THR A 109 1.57 -18.12 0.10
CA THR A 109 0.97 -18.34 -1.23
C THR A 109 1.24 -17.21 -2.23
N GLY A 110 1.81 -16.07 -1.80
CA GLY A 110 2.15 -14.95 -2.67
C GLY A 110 0.95 -14.25 -3.32
N SER A 111 -0.27 -14.47 -2.82
CA SER A 111 -1.49 -13.93 -3.42
C SER A 111 -2.17 -12.92 -2.49
N SER A 112 -2.02 -11.63 -2.82
CA SER A 112 -2.59 -10.53 -2.03
C SER A 112 -4.13 -10.56 -1.96
N LYS A 113 -4.80 -11.19 -2.93
CA LYS A 113 -6.25 -11.41 -2.90
C LYS A 113 -6.66 -12.44 -1.85
N LYS A 114 -5.89 -13.53 -1.68
CA LYS A 114 -6.19 -14.52 -0.64
C LYS A 114 -5.93 -13.95 0.75
N LEU A 115 -4.87 -13.15 0.91
CA LEU A 115 -4.59 -12.43 2.15
C LEU A 115 -5.81 -11.64 2.65
N VAL A 116 -6.43 -10.85 1.76
CA VAL A 116 -7.64 -10.06 2.10
C VAL A 116 -8.82 -10.98 2.43
N SER A 117 -9.03 -12.07 1.67
CA SER A 117 -10.10 -13.05 1.95
C SER A 117 -9.91 -13.73 3.31
N THR A 118 -8.69 -14.17 3.62
CA THR A 118 -8.35 -14.76 4.91
C THR A 118 -8.58 -13.78 6.05
N MET A 119 -8.24 -12.50 5.86
CA MET A 119 -8.53 -11.44 6.83
C MET A 119 -10.04 -11.25 7.04
N ASP A 120 -10.83 -11.25 5.97
CA ASP A 120 -12.30 -11.17 6.07
C ASP A 120 -12.91 -12.38 6.79
N GLU A 121 -12.34 -13.58 6.61
CA GLU A 121 -12.75 -14.79 7.32
C GLU A 121 -12.39 -14.74 8.81
N ILE A 122 -11.19 -14.24 9.13
CA ILE A 122 -10.75 -14.00 10.51
C ILE A 122 -11.71 -13.05 11.21
N GLU A 123 -12.06 -11.93 10.57
CA GLU A 123 -13.02 -10.97 11.10
C GLU A 123 -14.39 -11.61 11.38
N LYS A 124 -14.90 -12.45 10.46
CA LYS A 124 -16.19 -13.12 10.63
C LYS A 124 -16.18 -14.21 11.70
N ARG A 125 -15.07 -14.94 11.82
CA ARG A 125 -14.98 -16.14 12.68
C ARG A 125 -14.61 -15.81 14.11
N TYR A 126 -13.76 -14.81 14.33
CA TYR A 126 -13.19 -14.52 15.64
C TYR A 126 -13.73 -13.24 16.28
N PHE A 127 -14.38 -12.36 15.50
CA PHE A 127 -14.90 -11.09 16.00
C PHE A 127 -16.39 -10.95 15.72
N ASN A 128 -17.13 -10.43 16.70
CA ASN A 128 -18.54 -10.08 16.49
C ASN A 128 -18.64 -8.87 15.57
N VAL A 129 -19.71 -8.78 14.78
CA VAL A 129 -19.94 -7.68 13.82
C VAL A 129 -19.81 -6.31 14.47
N GLU A 130 -20.22 -6.15 15.73
CA GLU A 130 -20.08 -4.90 16.49
C GLU A 130 -18.61 -4.55 16.79
N VAL A 131 -17.78 -5.54 17.13
CA VAL A 131 -16.35 -5.35 17.37
C VAL A 131 -15.62 -5.03 16.07
N VAL A 132 -15.98 -5.71 14.99
CA VAL A 132 -15.47 -5.42 13.64
C VAL A 132 -15.89 -4.02 13.18
N SER A 133 -17.09 -3.55 13.52
CA SER A 133 -17.54 -2.19 13.17
C SER A 133 -16.71 -1.09 13.86
N LYS A 134 -16.21 -1.36 15.08
CA LYS A 134 -15.27 -0.48 15.79
C LYS A 134 -13.91 -0.41 15.10
N PHE A 135 -13.50 -1.47 14.39
CA PHE A 135 -12.27 -1.49 13.57
C PHE A 135 -12.44 -0.82 12.21
N LYS A 136 -13.63 -0.94 11.60
CA LYS A 136 -13.87 -0.57 10.19
C LYS A 136 -14.11 0.92 9.92
N TYR A 137 -14.35 1.74 10.94
CA TYR A 137 -14.67 3.16 10.74
C TYR A 137 -13.46 4.03 10.32
N SER A 138 -12.22 3.56 10.49
CA SER A 138 -11.03 4.38 10.23
C SER A 138 -10.40 4.20 8.84
N SER A 139 -10.77 3.18 8.03
CA SER A 139 -9.98 2.85 6.82
C SER A 139 -10.78 2.46 5.56
N ILE A 140 -12.10 2.32 5.61
CA ILE A 140 -12.88 1.74 4.49
C ILE A 140 -13.61 2.79 3.65
N THR A 141 -13.80 4.00 4.16
CA THR A 141 -14.64 5.00 3.48
C THR A 141 -14.02 5.54 2.19
N GLU A 142 -12.69 5.46 2.02
CA GLU A 142 -11.99 6.03 0.85
C GLU A 142 -11.76 5.04 -0.30
N ASN A 143 -11.99 3.75 -0.10
CA ASN A 143 -11.79 2.71 -1.12
C ASN A 143 -13.04 1.87 -1.38
N ARG A 144 -14.22 2.51 -1.42
CA ARG A 144 -15.38 1.85 -2.04
C ARG A 144 -14.98 1.52 -3.49
N PRO A 145 -15.03 0.25 -3.93
CA PRO A 145 -14.85 -0.06 -5.34
C PRO A 145 -16.05 0.55 -6.05
N VAL A 146 -15.89 1.75 -6.59
CA VAL A 146 -16.65 2.11 -7.79
C VAL A 146 -16.40 0.94 -8.73
N PHE A 147 -17.47 0.35 -9.26
CA PHE A 147 -17.43 -0.76 -10.24
C PHE A 147 -16.77 -0.29 -11.55
N MET A 148 -15.54 0.19 -11.46
CA MET A 148 -14.74 0.64 -12.56
C MET A 148 -14.08 -0.57 -13.17
N SER A 149 -14.34 -0.76 -14.46
CA SER A 149 -13.61 -1.74 -15.25
C SER A 149 -12.11 -1.49 -15.13
N GLU A 150 -11.30 -2.55 -15.23
CA GLU A 150 -9.84 -2.40 -15.25
C GLU A 150 -9.40 -1.44 -16.37
N GLU A 151 -10.11 -1.44 -17.50
CA GLU A 151 -9.85 -0.55 -18.63
C GLU A 151 -10.10 0.94 -18.28
N GLU A 152 -11.06 1.21 -17.41
CA GLU A 152 -11.38 2.56 -16.93
C GLU A 152 -10.33 3.04 -15.91
N LYS A 153 -9.88 2.16 -15.00
CA LYS A 153 -8.77 2.43 -14.08
C LYS A 153 -7.48 2.72 -14.84
N VAL A 154 -7.21 1.96 -15.90
CA VAL A 154 -6.06 2.16 -16.80
C VAL A 154 -6.18 3.49 -17.53
N SER A 155 -7.35 3.82 -18.08
CA SER A 155 -7.55 5.07 -18.82
C SER A 155 -7.41 6.30 -17.92
N ASN A 156 -7.99 6.27 -16.72
CA ASN A 156 -7.85 7.35 -15.74
C ASN A 156 -6.40 7.50 -15.25
N LEU A 157 -5.68 6.39 -15.09
CA LEU A 157 -4.27 6.42 -14.72
C LEU A 157 -3.41 7.08 -15.81
N ILE A 158 -3.63 6.73 -17.08
CA ILE A 158 -2.91 7.33 -18.21
C ILE A 158 -3.21 8.82 -18.28
N GLN A 159 -4.47 9.23 -18.14
CA GLN A 159 -4.87 10.64 -18.14
C GLN A 159 -4.17 11.41 -17.01
N LYS A 160 -4.17 10.87 -15.79
CA LYS A 160 -3.49 11.50 -14.63
C LYS A 160 -1.98 11.66 -14.85
N VAL A 161 -1.29 10.64 -15.38
CA VAL A 161 0.15 10.73 -15.65
C VAL A 161 0.44 11.69 -16.82
N ALA A 162 -0.44 11.74 -17.82
CA ALA A 162 -0.33 12.70 -18.91
C ALA A 162 -0.53 14.14 -18.43
N ASP A 163 -1.48 14.40 -17.54
CA ASP A 163 -1.69 15.72 -16.93
C ASP A 163 -0.49 16.12 -16.06
N GLU A 164 0.05 15.20 -15.24
CA GLU A 164 1.29 15.43 -14.49
C GLU A 164 2.50 15.71 -15.40
N CYS A 165 2.56 15.08 -16.58
CA CYS A 165 3.62 15.28 -17.56
C CYS A 165 3.48 16.65 -18.26
N LYS A 166 2.28 16.99 -18.73
CA LYS A 166 1.97 18.31 -19.32
C LYS A 166 2.24 19.44 -18.34
N LEU A 167 1.90 19.27 -17.07
CA LEU A 167 2.17 20.23 -16.01
C LEU A 167 3.70 20.40 -15.76
N LYS A 168 4.48 19.32 -15.84
CA LYS A 168 5.95 19.41 -15.73
C LYS A 168 6.60 20.05 -16.95
N VAL A 169 6.06 19.83 -18.15
CA VAL A 169 6.52 20.49 -19.38
C VAL A 169 6.18 21.98 -19.36
N SER A 170 4.96 22.35 -18.96
CA SER A 170 4.59 23.76 -18.80
C SER A 170 5.43 24.44 -17.72
N VAL A 171 5.66 23.81 -16.56
CA VAL A 171 6.55 24.35 -15.52
C VAL A 171 7.99 24.52 -16.00
N ARG A 172 8.52 23.62 -16.85
CA ARG A 172 9.85 23.83 -17.46
C ARG A 172 9.88 25.00 -18.45
N LEU A 173 8.77 25.29 -19.11
CA LEU A 173 8.66 26.40 -20.07
C LEU A 173 8.38 27.75 -19.37
N GLU A 174 7.69 27.75 -18.22
CA GLU A 174 7.38 28.94 -17.42
C GLU A 174 8.60 29.51 -16.67
N HIS A 175 9.70 28.75 -16.59
CA HIS A 175 11.00 29.27 -16.12
C HIS A 175 11.81 29.99 -17.23
N SER A 176 11.18 30.26 -18.37
CA SER A 176 11.61 31.31 -19.31
C SER A 176 10.74 32.56 -19.06
N PRO A 177 11.32 33.75 -18.82
CA PRO A 177 10.55 34.91 -18.40
C PRO A 177 9.71 35.44 -19.58
N GLY A 178 8.38 35.24 -19.54
CA GLY A 178 7.50 35.81 -20.56
C GLY A 178 6.01 35.44 -20.48
N ALA A 179 5.28 36.07 -19.55
CA ALA A 179 3.87 36.51 -19.64
C ALA A 179 2.67 35.53 -19.46
N SER A 180 2.11 35.53 -18.22
CA SER A 180 0.70 35.81 -17.79
C SER A 180 -0.50 34.92 -18.20
N PRO A 181 -1.64 34.93 -17.43
CA PRO A 181 -2.24 33.72 -16.86
C PRO A 181 -3.67 33.44 -17.38
N THR A 182 -4.20 32.24 -17.13
CA THR A 182 -5.65 32.01 -17.12
C THR A 182 -6.03 31.01 -16.02
N ILE A 183 -6.86 31.52 -15.10
CA ILE A 183 -7.52 30.85 -13.99
C ILE A 183 -8.49 29.77 -14.51
N ARG A 184 -8.55 28.57 -13.89
CA ARG A 184 -9.80 28.00 -13.34
C ARG A 184 -9.60 26.68 -12.55
N ASN A 185 -10.10 26.75 -11.30
CA ASN A 185 -10.61 25.72 -10.38
C ASN A 185 -9.65 24.91 -9.49
N GLU A 186 -9.70 25.28 -8.20
CA GLU A 186 -9.30 24.50 -7.02
C GLU A 186 -10.00 23.14 -6.95
N VAL A 187 -9.24 22.11 -6.59
CA VAL A 187 -9.68 21.11 -5.61
C VAL A 187 -8.61 21.03 -4.54
N LYS A 188 -8.96 21.54 -3.36
CA LYS A 188 -8.15 21.50 -2.14
C LYS A 188 -8.56 20.26 -1.34
N TRP A 189 -7.65 19.29 -1.20
CA TRP A 189 -7.72 18.33 -0.10
C TRP A 189 -6.32 18.03 0.46
N PHE A 190 -6.17 18.56 1.68
CA PHE A 190 -5.36 18.19 2.83
C PHE A 190 -3.82 18.22 2.82
N ASP A 191 -3.34 18.95 3.83
CA ASP A 191 -1.99 19.32 4.24
C ASP A 191 -1.34 18.15 5.00
N ASP A 192 -0.08 17.87 4.68
CA ASP A 192 0.77 16.93 5.43
C ASP A 192 2.09 17.64 5.76
N SER A 193 1.96 18.64 6.63
CA SER A 193 3.05 19.04 7.53
C SER A 193 2.80 18.25 8.82
N GLN A 194 3.60 17.29 9.24
CA GLN A 194 5.01 17.43 9.60
C GLN A 194 5.64 16.02 9.78
N VAL A 195 6.76 15.74 9.13
CA VAL A 195 7.95 15.19 9.81
C VAL A 195 9.17 15.81 9.16
N LYS A 196 9.76 16.79 9.85
CA LYS A 196 11.13 17.23 9.60
C LYS A 196 12.08 16.21 10.20
N THR A 197 12.90 15.57 9.37
CA THR A 197 14.27 15.19 9.76
C THR A 197 15.22 15.57 8.62
N LYS A 198 15.90 16.70 8.81
CA LYS A 198 17.15 16.99 8.10
C LYS A 198 18.27 16.21 8.79
N THR A 199 19.26 15.77 8.00
CA THR A 199 20.71 15.96 8.23
C THR A 199 21.58 14.69 8.09
N THR A 200 22.54 14.80 7.15
CA THR A 200 23.89 14.19 7.08
C THR A 200 24.12 12.82 6.43
N SER A 201 24.38 12.88 5.12
CA SER A 201 25.68 12.67 4.44
C SER A 201 26.60 11.48 4.79
N ARG A 202 26.99 10.77 3.71
CA ARG A 202 28.17 9.88 3.48
C ARG A 202 28.07 8.52 4.21
N PHE A 203 27.99 7.39 3.51
CA PHE A 203 29.08 6.78 2.74
C PHE A 203 28.54 5.71 1.76
N ASN A 204 29.16 5.63 0.58
CA ASN A 204 29.11 4.46 -0.32
C ASN A 204 29.51 3.20 0.44
N ILE A 205 28.93 2.05 0.06
CA ILE A 205 29.64 0.81 -0.30
C ILE A 205 28.62 -0.32 -0.55
N PHE A 206 28.94 -1.17 -1.52
CA PHE A 206 28.36 -2.47 -1.88
C PHE A 206 27.19 -2.52 -2.88
N ALA A 207 27.57 -2.27 -4.13
CA ALA A 207 27.13 -3.08 -5.25
C ALA A 207 27.25 -4.58 -4.94
N CYS A 208 26.15 -5.32 -5.04
CA CYS A 208 26.10 -6.75 -5.35
C CYS A 208 24.64 -7.16 -5.43
N PHE A 209 24.04 -7.08 -6.62
CA PHE A 209 23.09 -8.07 -7.14
C PHE A 209 22.92 -7.79 -8.64
N SER A 210 24.05 -7.88 -9.34
CA SER A 210 24.06 -8.18 -10.76
C SER A 210 24.04 -9.70 -10.88
N TYR A 211 22.89 -10.28 -11.17
CA TYR A 211 22.80 -11.63 -11.71
C TYR A 211 21.68 -11.67 -12.77
N GLU A 212 22.15 -11.89 -14.00
CA GLU A 212 21.50 -12.55 -15.13
C GLU A 212 20.06 -12.19 -15.52
N PHE A 213 19.92 -11.44 -16.62
CA PHE A 213 18.93 -11.75 -17.67
C PHE A 213 19.32 -11.03 -18.97
N LEU A 214 20.29 -11.58 -19.71
CA LEU A 214 20.52 -11.19 -21.11
C LEU A 214 21.22 -12.30 -21.91
N VAL A 215 20.58 -13.46 -22.08
CA VAL A 215 20.83 -14.37 -23.22
C VAL A 215 19.53 -15.15 -23.53
N PHE A 216 18.67 -14.61 -24.41
CA PHE A 216 17.99 -15.33 -25.50
C PHE A 216 16.99 -14.41 -26.22
N ALA A 217 17.02 -14.47 -27.56
CA ALA A 217 16.23 -13.76 -28.59
C ALA A 217 16.87 -12.48 -29.15
#